data_AF-A0A0F9PQU8-F1
#
_entry.id   AF-A0A0F9PQU8-F1
#
_cell.length_a   1.000
_cell.length_b   1.000
_cell.length_c   1.000
_cell.angle_alpha   90.00
_cell.angle_beta   90.00
_cell.angle_gamma   90.00
#
_symmetry.space_group_name_H-M   'P 1'
#
loop_
_entity.id
_entity.type
_entity.pdbx_description
1 polymer ?
#
loop_
_entity_poly.entity_id
_entity_poly.type
_entity_poly.pdbx_seq_one_letter_code
_entity_poly.pdbx_strand_id
1 'polypeptide(L)' 'MDLLEKPDKMDEEKVNADLGRLFWGKNGGKFSLRRLKLGFIKKRLRGKK' A
#
# COMPACT_ATOMS: atom_id res chain seq x y z
N MET A 1 -16.86 -12.51 -31.67
CA MET A 1 -15.75 -12.46 -30.70
C MET A 1 -15.51 -10.99 -30.45
N ASP A 2 -16.11 -10.43 -29.41
CA ASP A 2 -15.99 -8.99 -29.18
C ASP A 2 -15.82 -8.68 -27.71
N LEU A 3 -14.70 -7.98 -27.49
CA LEU A 3 -14.37 -7.17 -26.34
C LEU A 3 -14.04 -8.00 -25.09
N LEU A 4 -12.74 -8.31 -24.98
CA LEU A 4 -12.03 -8.36 -23.69
C LEU A 4 -12.65 -7.32 -22.75
N GLU A 5 -13.54 -7.77 -21.86
CA GLU A 5 -13.97 -7.00 -20.71
C GLU A 5 -12.66 -6.59 -20.03
N LYS A 6 -12.30 -5.32 -20.16
CA LYS A 6 -11.12 -4.77 -19.49
C LYS A 6 -11.27 -5.20 -18.04
N PRO A 7 -10.30 -5.91 -17.46
CA PRO A 7 -10.42 -6.35 -16.09
C PRO A 7 -10.79 -5.11 -15.29
N ASP A 8 -11.92 -5.21 -14.61
CA ASP A 8 -12.53 -4.20 -13.75
C ASP A 8 -11.41 -3.31 -13.23
N LYS A 9 -11.38 -2.04 -13.65
CA LYS A 9 -10.30 -1.11 -13.28
C LYS A 9 -10.32 -1.05 -11.76
N MET A 10 -9.53 -1.92 -11.14
CA MET A 10 -9.60 -2.16 -9.73
C MET A 10 -9.19 -0.84 -9.10
N ASP A 11 -10.16 -0.16 -8.48
CA ASP A 11 -10.00 1.22 -8.04
C ASP A 11 -8.66 1.36 -7.32
N GLU A 12 -7.76 2.22 -7.80
CA GLU A 12 -6.43 2.38 -7.21
C GLU A 12 -6.54 2.67 -5.70
N GLU A 13 -7.64 3.30 -5.27
CA GLU A 13 -7.97 3.50 -3.86
C GLU A 13 -8.23 2.20 -3.09
N LYS A 14 -8.92 1.22 -3.69
CA LYS A 14 -9.10 -0.11 -3.08
C LYS A 14 -7.79 -0.86 -3.01
N VAL A 15 -6.99 -0.84 -4.08
CA VAL A 15 -5.66 -1.47 -4.08
C VAL A 15 -4.78 -0.85 -2.99
N ASN A 16 -4.76 0.47 -2.87
CA ASN A 16 -4.02 1.16 -1.82
C ASN A 16 -4.59 0.90 -0.41
N ALA A 17 -5.90 0.72 -0.27
CA ALA A 17 -6.51 0.34 1.01
C ALA A 17 -6.16 -1.09 1.42
N ASP A 18 -6.19 -2.04 0.48
CA ASP A 18 -5.85 -3.45 0.71
C ASP A 18 -4.36 -3.62 1.00
N LEU A 19 -3.49 -2.95 0.24
CA LEU A 19 -2.07 -2.86 0.58
C LEU A 19 -1.87 -2.20 1.96
N GLY A 20 -2.68 -1.19 2.28
CA GLY A 20 -2.73 -0.54 3.60
C GLY A 20 -2.98 -1.54 4.72
N ARG A 21 -3.99 -2.37 4.52
CA ARG A 21 -4.39 -3.39 5.45
C ARG A 21 -3.38 -4.53 5.55
N LEU A 22 -2.75 -4.90 4.44
CA LEU A 22 -1.74 -5.97 4.38
C LEU A 22 -0.46 -5.59 5.14
N PHE A 23 0.06 -4.38 4.92
CA PHE A 23 1.33 -3.95 5.52
C PHE A 23 1.19 -3.41 6.95
N TRP A 24 0.05 -2.82 7.31
CA TRP A 24 -0.14 -2.15 8.61
C TRP A 24 -1.31 -2.72 9.45
N GLY A 25 -1.98 -3.79 9.00
CA GLY A 25 -3.05 -4.49 9.72
C GLY A 25 -4.43 -3.83 9.60
N LYS A 26 -5.43 -4.35 10.35
CA LYS A 26 -6.83 -3.86 10.31
C LYS A 26 -7.00 -2.36 10.62
N ASN A 27 -6.07 -1.76 11.38
CA ASN A 27 -6.05 -0.32 11.71
C ASN A 27 -5.08 0.48 10.80
N GLY A 28 -4.51 -0.18 9.80
CA GLY A 28 -3.60 0.41 8.83
C GLY A 28 -4.35 1.27 7.83
N GLY A 29 -4.24 2.60 7.97
CA GLY A 29 -4.75 3.53 6.94
C GLY A 29 -4.14 3.28 5.55
N LYS A 30 -4.69 3.94 4.51
CA LYS A 30 -4.28 3.78 3.10
C LYS A 30 -2.76 3.69 2.93
N PHE A 31 -2.32 2.71 2.14
CA PHE A 31 -0.94 2.57 1.71
C PHE A 31 -0.49 3.86 1.04
N SER A 32 0.68 4.36 1.45
CA SER A 32 1.37 5.40 0.70
C SER A 32 2.86 5.10 0.69
N LEU A 33 3.48 5.38 -0.46
CA LEU A 33 4.94 5.33 -0.63
C LEU A 33 5.66 6.17 0.45
N ARG A 34 5.04 7.26 0.91
CA ARG A 34 5.56 8.11 1.99
C ARG A 34 5.68 7.36 3.31
N ARG A 35 4.67 6.57 3.70
CA ARG A 35 4.70 5.76 4.94
C ARG A 35 5.75 4.64 4.85
N LEU A 36 5.91 4.03 3.67
CA LEU A 36 6.96 3.06 3.41
C LEU A 36 8.35 3.67 3.59
N LYS A 37 8.62 4.79 2.90
CA LYS A 37 9.90 5.52 3.01
C LYS A 37 10.19 5.93 4.46
N LEU A 38 9.20 6.48 5.16
CA LEU A 38 9.33 6.83 6.58
C LEU A 38 9.59 5.60 7.47
N GLY A 39 8.96 4.46 7.19
CA GLY A 39 9.21 3.20 7.89
C GLY A 39 10.66 2.74 7.74
N PHE A 40 11.20 2.76 6.52
CA PHE A 40 12.60 2.43 6.26
C PHE A 40 13.57 3.41 6.92
N ILE A 41 13.31 4.73 6.82
CA ILE A 41 14.14 5.76 7.46
C ILE A 41 14.13 5.59 8.98
N LYS A 42 12.96 5.39 9.59
CA LYS A 42 12.82 5.20 11.03
C LYS A 42 13.51 3.92 11.51
N LYS A 43 13.43 2.82 10.74
CA LYS A 43 14.16 1.57 11.03
C LYS A 43 15.68 1.79 10.95
N ARG A 44 16.15 2.51 9.94
CA ARG A 44 17.57 2.86 9.76
C ARG A 44 18.11 3.74 10.90
N LEU A 45 17.32 4.69 11.40
CA LEU A 45 17.70 5.53 12.54
C LEU A 45 17.70 4.77 13.86
N ARG A 46 16.79 3.80 14.03
CA ARG A 46 16.67 3.02 15.28
C ARG A 46 17.74 1.94 15.43
N GLY A 47 18.25 1.37 14.33
CA GLY A 47 19.36 0.40 14.34
C GLY A 47 20.76 1.03 14.40
N LYS A 48 20.85 2.36 14.50
CA LYS A 48 22.11 3.10 14.71
C LYS A 48 22.35 3.49 16.18
N LYS A 49 21.55 2.98 17.12
CA LYS A 49 21.75 3.12 18.57
C LYS A 49 22.33 1.84 19.14
#